data_AF-A0A3M7L5D6-F1
#
_entry.id   AF-A0A3M7L5D6-F1
#
_cell.length_a   1.000
_cell.length_b   1.000
_cell.length_c   1.000
_cell.angle_alpha   90.00
_cell.angle_beta   90.00
_cell.angle_gamma   90.00
#
_symmetry.space_group_name_H-M   'P 1'
#
loop_
_entity.id
_entity.type
_entity.pdbx_description
1 polymer ?
#
loop_
_entity_poly.entity_id
_entity_poly.type
_entity_poly.pdbx_seq_one_letter_code
_entity_poly.pdbx_strand_id
1 'polypeptide(L)'
;MIFFALAFGAVLGPYTFYRLRAGPIRFKKIAPQGRKQRRDAQNQTPVAPPTPAFKLLVEHHLTILWVLFALLLWQAWGSLRTMAPFDPYNTLGVPHNAGEAQIKQAYRSLSLQYHPDKNPDPEATKYFASHITKAYETLTDPVKFANWQEYGHPDGMQDYDESVAMPKWMNAKSKAGSTLMMLSMLGLIIVLPLGLVMRHLMQYEW
;
A
#
# COMPACT_ATOMS: atom_id res chain seq x y z
N MET A 1 0.35 -4.21 6.71
CA MET A 1 0.22 -4.40 5.23
C MET A 1 0.64 -5.79 4.72
N ILE A 2 1.64 -6.47 5.31
CA ILE A 2 2.11 -7.80 4.88
C ILE A 2 1.03 -8.90 4.94
N PHE A 3 0.18 -8.87 5.98
CA PHE A 3 -0.91 -9.85 6.14
C PHE A 3 -1.97 -9.81 5.03
N PHE A 4 -2.22 -8.63 4.44
CA PHE A 4 -3.15 -8.51 3.30
C PHE A 4 -2.57 -9.11 2.02
N ALA A 5 -1.25 -8.99 1.79
CA ALA A 5 -0.58 -9.58 0.64
C ALA A 5 -0.59 -11.12 0.68
N LEU A 6 -0.44 -11.70 1.89
CA LEU A 6 -0.51 -13.16 2.08
C LEU A 6 -1.93 -13.70 1.85
N ALA A 7 -2.97 -12.98 2.26
CA ALA A 7 -4.36 -13.35 2.03
C ALA A 7 -4.73 -13.36 0.53
N PHE A 8 -4.26 -12.37 -0.24
CA PHE A 8 -4.46 -12.33 -1.69
C PHE A 8 -3.75 -13.49 -2.40
N GLY A 9 -2.52 -13.84 -1.98
CA GLY A 9 -1.80 -15.01 -2.51
C GLY A 9 -2.51 -16.33 -2.26
N ALA A 10 -3.13 -16.50 -1.08
CA ALA A 10 -3.87 -17.70 -0.72
C ALA A 10 -5.17 -17.91 -1.52
N VAL A 11 -5.81 -16.83 -1.99
CA VAL A 11 -7.04 -16.89 -2.80
C VAL A 11 -6.73 -16.99 -4.29
N LEU A 12 -5.72 -16.25 -4.77
CA LEU A 12 -5.35 -16.24 -6.20
C LEU A 12 -4.56 -17.48 -6.61
N GLY A 13 -3.72 -18.05 -5.74
CA GLY A 13 -2.88 -19.22 -6.04
C GLY A 13 -3.67 -20.47 -6.46
N PRO A 14 -4.72 -20.88 -5.73
CA PRO A 14 -5.57 -21.98 -6.15
C PRO A 14 -6.33 -21.64 -7.44
N TYR A 15 -6.82 -20.41 -7.58
CA TYR A 15 -7.62 -19.99 -8.73
C TYR A 15 -6.81 -19.93 -10.04
N THR A 16 -5.57 -19.44 -9.99
CA THR A 16 -4.63 -19.44 -11.13
C THR A 16 -4.25 -20.87 -11.51
N PHE A 17 -3.99 -21.74 -10.53
CA PHE A 17 -3.68 -23.16 -10.77
C PHE A 17 -4.84 -23.92 -11.42
N TYR A 18 -6.08 -23.72 -10.96
CA TYR A 18 -7.26 -24.31 -11.59
C TYR A 18 -7.49 -23.76 -13.00
N ARG A 19 -7.24 -22.48 -13.26
CA ARG A 19 -7.38 -21.87 -14.60
C ARG A 19 -6.33 -22.34 -15.59
N LEU A 20 -5.08 -22.56 -15.16
CA LEU A 20 -4.03 -23.08 -16.04
C LEU A 20 -4.27 -24.55 -16.43
N ARG A 21 -4.96 -25.32 -15.57
CA ARG A 21 -5.34 -26.71 -15.84
C ARG A 21 -6.63 -26.84 -16.66
N ALA A 22 -7.55 -25.89 -16.50
CA ALA A 22 -8.70 -25.72 -17.38
C ALA A 22 -8.21 -25.04 -18.67
N GLY A 23 -7.88 -25.83 -19.70
CA GLY A 23 -7.33 -25.33 -20.96
C GLY A 23 -8.09 -24.14 -21.59
N PRO A 24 -7.52 -23.49 -22.63
CA PRO A 24 -8.06 -22.27 -23.20
C PRO A 24 -9.52 -22.40 -23.59
N ILE A 25 -10.30 -21.33 -23.40
CA ILE A 25 -11.73 -21.28 -23.71
C ILE A 25 -11.89 -21.56 -25.21
N ARG A 26 -12.20 -22.81 -25.57
CA ARG A 26 -12.54 -23.20 -26.94
C ARG A 26 -13.96 -22.75 -27.22
N PHE A 27 -14.10 -21.64 -27.93
CA PHE A 27 -15.36 -21.27 -28.55
C PHE A 27 -15.75 -22.35 -29.56
N LYS A 28 -16.66 -23.24 -29.18
CA LYS A 28 -17.19 -24.28 -30.06
C LYS A 28 -17.89 -23.57 -31.21
N LYS A 29 -17.39 -23.72 -32.45
CA LYS A 29 -18.15 -23.33 -33.65
C LYS A 29 -19.48 -24.09 -33.59
N ILE A 30 -20.57 -23.37 -33.40
CA ILE A 30 -21.91 -23.93 -33.39
C ILE A 30 -22.17 -24.44 -34.82
N ALA A 31 -22.18 -25.75 -35.01
CA ALA A 31 -22.66 -26.34 -36.25
C ALA A 31 -24.17 -26.05 -36.35
N PRO A 32 -24.73 -25.75 -37.53
CA PRO A 32 -26.14 -25.44 -37.66
C PRO A 32 -26.98 -26.66 -37.29
N GLN A 33 -27.53 -26.65 -36.08
CA GLN A 33 -28.44 -27.68 -35.57
C GLN A 33 -29.90 -27.30 -35.88
N GLY A 34 -30.73 -28.33 -35.94
CA GLY A 34 -31.97 -28.38 -36.71
C GLY A 34 -33.06 -27.35 -36.38
N ARG A 35 -34.16 -27.41 -37.14
CA ARG A 35 -35.27 -26.45 -37.21
C ARG A 35 -35.81 -25.87 -35.89
N LYS A 36 -35.65 -26.56 -34.76
CA LYS A 36 -36.06 -26.06 -33.44
C LYS A 36 -35.16 -24.90 -32.97
N GLN A 37 -33.84 -25.04 -33.14
CA GLN A 37 -32.85 -24.06 -32.72
C GLN A 37 -32.88 -22.78 -33.55
N ARG A 38 -33.39 -22.84 -34.79
CA ARG A 38 -33.70 -21.66 -35.60
C ARG A 38 -34.83 -20.81 -35.01
N ARG A 39 -35.81 -21.42 -34.33
CA ARG A 39 -36.91 -20.68 -33.70
C ARG A 39 -36.44 -19.99 -32.43
N ASP A 40 -35.63 -20.68 -31.64
CA ASP A 40 -35.08 -20.14 -30.40
C ASP A 40 -34.06 -19.02 -30.68
N ALA A 41 -33.21 -19.19 -31.72
CA ALA A 41 -32.29 -18.14 -32.18
C ALA A 41 -32.97 -16.93 -32.82
N GLN A 42 -34.22 -17.05 -33.29
CA GLN A 42 -34.97 -15.94 -33.89
C GLN A 42 -35.59 -15.00 -32.84
N ASN A 43 -35.74 -15.47 -31.60
CA ASN A 43 -36.18 -14.66 -30.45
C ASN A 43 -35.01 -14.11 -29.61
N GLN A 44 -33.77 -14.51 -29.91
CA GLN A 44 -32.57 -13.95 -29.29
C GLN A 44 -32.12 -12.71 -30.08
N THR A 45 -32.01 -11.57 -29.41
CA THR A 45 -31.45 -10.35 -30.02
C THR A 45 -29.98 -10.60 -30.37
N PRO A 46 -29.49 -10.14 -31.54
CA PRO A 46 -28.11 -10.36 -31.94
C PRO A 46 -27.16 -9.59 -31.02
N VAL A 47 -26.57 -10.28 -30.05
CA VAL A 47 -25.52 -9.72 -29.19
C VAL A 47 -24.27 -9.53 -30.06
N ALA A 48 -23.82 -8.29 -30.20
CA ALA A 48 -22.65 -7.95 -30.99
C ALA A 48 -21.42 -8.76 -30.52
N PRO A 49 -20.60 -9.29 -31.44
CA PRO A 49 -19.43 -10.08 -31.05
C PRO A 49 -18.47 -9.22 -30.23
N PRO A 50 -17.89 -9.75 -29.15
CA PRO A 50 -16.98 -8.98 -28.31
C PRO A 50 -15.78 -8.51 -29.12
N THR A 51 -15.44 -7.22 -28.95
CA THR A 51 -14.30 -6.57 -29.61
C THR A 51 -12.98 -7.28 -29.23
N PRO A 52 -11.95 -7.25 -30.10
CA PRO A 52 -10.68 -7.93 -29.83
C PRO A 52 -9.99 -7.40 -28.55
N ALA A 53 -10.18 -6.12 -28.22
CA ALA A 53 -9.69 -5.52 -26.98
C ALA A 53 -10.35 -6.15 -25.73
N PHE A 54 -11.66 -6.43 -25.79
CA PHE A 54 -12.38 -7.09 -24.70
C PHE A 54 -11.93 -8.54 -24.52
N LYS A 55 -11.67 -9.26 -25.62
CA LYS A 55 -11.12 -10.62 -25.57
C LYS A 55 -9.73 -10.65 -24.94
N LEU A 56 -8.84 -9.74 -25.35
CA LEU A 56 -7.49 -9.63 -24.79
C LEU A 56 -7.55 -9.36 -23.28
N LEU A 57 -8.42 -8.43 -22.86
CA LEU A 57 -8.60 -8.05 -21.45
C LEU A 57 -9.15 -9.22 -20.62
N VAL A 58 -10.14 -9.95 -21.12
CA VAL A 58 -10.73 -11.11 -20.43
C VAL A 58 -9.80 -12.32 -20.44
N GLU A 59 -8.95 -12.48 -21.44
CA GLU A 59 -7.99 -13.58 -21.47
C GLU A 59 -6.82 -13.32 -20.50
N HIS A 60 -6.32 -12.09 -20.46
CA HIS A 60 -5.10 -11.70 -19.74
C HIS A 60 -5.35 -10.95 -18.42
N HIS A 61 -6.60 -10.83 -17.96
CA HIS A 61 -6.92 -10.16 -16.69
C HIS A 61 -6.10 -10.67 -15.50
N LEU A 62 -5.82 -11.98 -15.43
CA LEU A 62 -4.98 -12.55 -14.38
C LEU A 62 -3.53 -12.05 -14.45
N THR A 63 -2.92 -12.00 -15.64
CA THR A 63 -1.53 -11.54 -15.78
C THR A 63 -1.42 -10.04 -15.52
N ILE A 64 -2.44 -9.26 -15.94
CA ILE A 64 -2.54 -7.83 -15.64
C ILE A 64 -2.61 -7.59 -14.13
N LEU A 65 -3.43 -8.37 -13.42
CA LEU A 65 -3.55 -8.29 -11.96
C LEU A 65 -2.23 -8.66 -11.24
N TRP A 66 -1.50 -9.67 -11.72
CA TRP A 66 -0.18 -10.03 -11.18
C TRP A 66 0.87 -8.94 -11.40
N VAL A 67 0.89 -8.30 -12.57
CA VAL A 67 1.82 -7.20 -12.86
C VAL A 67 1.51 -5.97 -11.99
N LEU A 68 0.23 -5.61 -11.84
CA LEU A 68 -0.17 -4.53 -10.93
C LEU A 68 0.19 -4.83 -9.48
N PHE A 69 0.01 -6.07 -9.03
CA PHE A 69 0.40 -6.50 -7.69
C PHE A 69 1.91 -6.42 -7.49
N ALA A 70 2.72 -6.90 -8.44
CA ALA A 70 4.17 -6.80 -8.39
C ALA A 70 4.66 -5.34 -8.38
N LEU A 71 4.01 -4.46 -9.14
CA LEU A 71 4.31 -3.03 -9.16
C LEU A 71 3.98 -2.36 -7.82
N LEU A 72 2.85 -2.72 -7.20
CA LEU A 72 2.51 -2.25 -5.85
C LEU A 72 3.50 -2.74 -4.80
N LEU A 73 3.97 -4.00 -4.90
CA LEU A 73 5.02 -4.52 -4.03
C LEU A 73 6.35 -3.78 -4.21
N TRP A 74 6.69 -3.42 -5.44
CA TRP A 74 7.88 -2.61 -5.73
C TRP A 74 7.77 -1.19 -5.14
N GLN A 75 6.59 -0.56 -5.24
CA GLN A 75 6.31 0.73 -4.57
C GLN A 75 6.35 0.60 -3.04
N ALA A 76 5.87 -0.52 -2.50
CA ALA A 76 5.89 -0.79 -1.06
C ALA A 76 7.30 -1.12 -0.53
N TRP A 77 8.19 -1.70 -1.33
CA TRP A 77 9.56 -2.04 -0.91
C TRP A 77 10.36 -0.81 -0.49
N GLY A 78 10.20 0.33 -1.17
CA GLY A 78 10.85 1.59 -0.80
C GLY A 78 10.33 2.22 0.50
N SER A 79 9.18 1.74 1.02
CA SER A 79 8.50 2.29 2.19
C SER A 79 8.99 1.70 3.52
N LEU A 80 9.88 0.70 3.47
CA LEU A 80 10.45 0.03 4.65
C LEU A 80 11.69 0.71 5.23
N ARG A 81 11.88 2.02 5.00
CA ARG A 81 12.73 2.83 5.89
C ARG A 81 11.97 3.07 7.19
N THR A 82 11.78 2.00 7.94
CA THR A 82 11.20 2.02 9.29
C THR A 82 12.08 2.90 10.15
N MET A 83 11.45 3.89 10.78
CA MET A 83 12.05 4.83 11.71
C MET A 83 12.91 4.05 12.70
N ALA A 84 14.23 4.23 12.61
CA ALA A 84 15.13 3.74 13.64
C ALA A 84 14.75 4.39 14.98
N PRO A 85 14.92 3.69 16.11
CA PRO A 85 14.74 4.28 17.44
C PRO A 85 15.48 5.62 17.53
N PHE A 86 14.86 6.62 18.15
CA PHE A 86 15.44 7.96 18.27
C PHE A 86 16.70 7.92 19.15
N ASP A 87 17.87 8.01 18.51
CA ASP A 87 19.16 8.10 19.20
C ASP A 87 19.74 9.52 19.07
N PRO A 88 19.74 10.32 20.14
CA PRO A 88 20.20 11.69 20.12
C PRO A 88 21.71 11.80 19.85
N TYR A 89 22.53 10.81 20.26
CA TYR A 89 23.98 10.84 20.04
C TYR A 89 24.29 10.56 18.57
N ASN A 90 23.67 9.52 18.00
CA ASN A 90 23.83 9.19 16.58
C ASN A 90 23.27 10.30 15.67
N THR A 91 22.16 10.93 16.06
CA THR A 91 21.56 12.05 15.31
C THR A 91 22.49 13.26 15.23
N LEU A 92 23.25 13.55 16.30
CA LEU A 92 24.25 14.62 16.29
C LEU A 92 25.61 14.17 15.76
N GLY A 93 25.81 12.87 15.51
CA GLY A 93 27.08 12.29 15.07
C GLY A 93 28.17 12.34 16.14
N VAL A 94 27.81 12.28 17.42
CA VAL A 94 28.73 12.35 18.56
C VAL A 94 28.77 11.00 19.30
N PRO A 95 29.89 10.65 19.96
CA PRO A 95 29.96 9.44 20.76
C PRO A 95 29.08 9.55 22.02
N HIS A 96 28.62 8.42 22.56
CA HIS A 96 27.79 8.40 23.78
C HIS A 96 28.46 8.99 25.03
N ASN A 97 29.79 9.15 25.04
CA ASN A 97 30.57 9.78 26.11
C ASN A 97 30.91 11.25 25.83
N ALA A 98 30.28 11.86 24.82
CA ALA A 98 30.54 13.25 24.45
C ALA A 98 30.16 14.19 25.60
N GLY A 99 31.08 15.09 25.96
CA GLY A 99 30.79 16.17 26.89
C GLY A 99 29.94 17.27 26.24
N GLU A 100 29.31 18.12 27.06
CA GLU A 100 28.45 19.22 26.60
C GLU A 100 29.09 20.13 25.54
N ALA A 101 30.41 20.37 25.65
CA ALA A 101 31.15 21.16 24.68
C ALA A 101 31.14 20.55 23.27
N GLN A 102 31.30 19.23 23.16
CA GLN A 102 31.26 18.50 21.88
C GLN A 102 29.84 18.47 21.30
N ILE A 103 28.84 18.27 22.16
CA ILE A 103 27.42 18.29 21.77
C ILE A 103 27.03 19.64 21.17
N LYS A 104 27.44 20.73 21.83
CA LYS A 104 27.19 22.11 21.38
C LYS A 104 27.94 22.44 20.08
N GLN A 105 29.15 21.93 19.92
CA GLN A 105 29.92 22.09 18.68
C GLN A 105 29.28 21.35 17.51
N ALA A 106 28.86 20.11 17.71
CA ALA A 106 28.16 19.31 16.70
C ALA A 106 26.83 19.96 16.28
N TYR A 107 26.03 20.41 17.26
CA TYR A 107 24.79 21.13 16.98
C TYR A 107 25.01 22.40 16.14
N ARG A 108 26.04 23.20 16.46
CA ARG A 108 26.39 24.40 15.67
C ARG A 108 26.78 24.06 14.24
N SER A 109 27.59 23.02 14.05
CA SER A 109 28.00 22.55 12.72
C SER A 109 26.81 22.10 11.87
N LEU A 110 25.92 21.30 12.45
CA LEU A 110 24.72 20.79 11.78
C LEU A 110 23.68 21.89 11.52
N SER A 111 23.50 22.82 12.46
CA SER A 111 22.63 23.98 12.28
C SER A 111 23.06 24.80 11.07
N LEU A 112 24.36 25.06 10.89
CA LEU A 112 24.85 25.80 9.72
C LEU A 112 24.58 25.10 8.38
N GLN A 113 24.44 23.77 8.36
CA GLN A 113 24.20 22.98 7.14
C GLN A 113 22.71 22.83 6.80
N TYR A 114 21.86 22.73 7.83
CA TYR A 114 20.43 22.44 7.67
C TYR A 114 19.51 23.62 8.06
N HIS A 115 20.05 24.81 8.34
CA HIS A 115 19.24 25.99 8.65
C HIS A 115 18.37 26.39 7.44
N PRO A 116 17.07 26.71 7.64
CA PRO A 116 16.15 27.10 6.54
C PRO A 116 16.62 28.32 5.75
N ASP A 117 17.41 29.20 6.37
CA ASP A 117 17.98 30.38 5.71
C ASP A 117 19.11 30.04 4.72
N LYS A 118 19.85 28.96 4.97
CA LYS A 118 20.99 28.55 4.12
C LYS A 118 20.65 27.44 3.16
N ASN A 119 19.64 26.64 3.46
CA ASN A 119 19.24 25.49 2.67
C ASN A 119 17.75 25.60 2.29
N PRO A 120 17.41 25.87 1.03
CA PRO A 120 16.03 26.04 0.58
C PRO A 120 15.25 24.72 0.50
N ASP A 121 15.88 23.58 0.82
CA ASP A 121 15.22 22.28 0.81
C ASP A 121 14.25 22.12 2.02
N PRO A 122 12.95 21.91 1.77
CA PRO A 122 11.98 21.67 2.84
C PRO A 122 12.26 20.38 3.61
N GLU A 123 12.90 19.36 3.03
CA GLU A 123 13.28 18.14 3.76
C GLU A 123 14.42 18.41 4.74
N ALA A 124 15.43 19.17 4.33
CA ALA A 124 16.56 19.56 5.17
C ALA A 124 16.09 20.35 6.41
N THR A 125 15.22 21.33 6.19
CA THR A 125 14.62 22.14 7.27
C THR A 125 13.83 21.27 8.24
N LYS A 126 13.03 20.33 7.71
CA LYS A 126 12.26 19.40 8.52
C LYS A 126 13.15 18.48 9.33
N TYR A 127 14.21 17.94 8.74
CA TYR A 127 15.18 17.09 9.43
C TYR A 127 15.86 17.85 10.57
N PHE A 128 16.27 19.11 10.35
CA PHE A 128 16.83 19.97 11.39
C PHE A 128 15.90 20.14 12.60
N ALA A 129 14.68 20.60 12.36
CA ALA A 129 13.74 20.88 13.44
C ALA A 129 13.30 19.60 14.18
N SER A 130 13.09 18.50 13.46
CA SER A 130 12.55 17.27 14.05
C SER A 130 13.59 16.33 14.66
N HIS A 131 14.82 16.32 14.15
CA HIS A 131 15.86 15.39 14.60
C HIS A 131 16.99 16.14 15.32
N ILE A 132 17.64 17.10 14.66
CA ILE A 132 18.84 17.78 15.19
C ILE A 132 18.51 18.62 16.44
N THR A 133 17.48 19.46 16.37
CA THR A 133 17.05 20.28 17.51
C THR A 133 16.56 19.42 18.67
N LYS A 134 15.73 18.41 18.39
CA LYS A 134 15.27 17.47 19.41
C LYS A 134 16.44 16.74 20.09
N ALA A 135 17.42 16.28 19.32
CA ALA A 135 18.58 15.56 19.86
C ALA A 135 19.41 16.45 20.81
N TYR A 136 19.67 17.70 20.40
CA TYR A 136 20.34 18.67 21.27
C TYR A 136 19.55 18.91 22.56
N GLU A 137 18.25 19.20 22.46
CA GLU A 137 17.40 19.40 23.64
C GLU A 137 17.38 18.19 24.57
N THR A 138 17.36 16.98 24.01
CA THR A 138 17.39 15.72 24.78
C THR A 138 18.66 15.59 25.61
N LEU A 139 19.81 16.00 25.07
CA LEU A 139 21.09 15.88 25.76
C LEU A 139 21.38 17.05 26.71
N THR A 140 20.74 18.21 26.51
CA THR A 140 20.95 19.39 27.36
C THR A 140 19.95 19.51 28.50
N ASP A 141 18.72 19.01 28.33
CA ASP A 141 17.67 19.10 29.34
C ASP A 141 17.64 17.81 30.18
N PRO A 142 17.89 17.87 31.50
CA PRO A 142 17.90 16.70 32.35
C PRO A 142 16.55 15.97 32.38
N VAL A 143 15.43 16.68 32.19
CA VAL A 143 14.08 16.08 32.17
C VAL A 143 13.89 15.25 30.90
N LYS A 144 14.24 15.82 29.74
CA LYS A 144 14.16 15.11 28.45
C LYS A 144 15.13 13.94 28.38
N PHE A 145 16.30 14.08 29.01
CA PHE A 145 17.28 13.01 29.11
C PHE A 145 16.74 11.84 29.94
N ALA A 146 16.11 12.12 31.09
CA ALA A 146 15.47 11.09 31.91
C ALA A 146 14.34 10.39 31.14
N ASN A 147 13.49 11.16 30.45
CA ASN A 147 12.43 10.61 29.60
C ASN A 147 12.98 9.71 28.48
N TRP A 148 14.08 10.11 27.84
CA TRP A 148 14.72 9.30 26.81
C TRP A 148 15.31 8.01 27.38
N GLN A 149 15.90 8.05 28.58
CA GLN A 149 16.39 6.83 29.23
C GLN A 149 15.27 5.86 29.62
N GLU A 150 14.12 6.38 30.05
CA GLU A 150 13.00 5.57 30.53
C GLU A 150 12.10 5.06 29.40
N TYR A 151 11.82 5.90 28.39
CA TYR A 151 10.85 5.62 27.32
C TYR A 151 11.48 5.49 25.92
N GLY A 152 12.78 5.75 25.77
CA GLY A 152 13.45 5.78 24.46
C GLY A 152 13.11 7.00 23.60
N HIS A 153 12.41 8.00 24.15
CA HIS A 153 12.00 9.21 23.43
C HIS A 153 12.02 10.46 24.36
N PRO A 154 12.50 11.63 23.89
CA PRO A 154 12.63 12.83 24.74
C PRO A 154 11.32 13.41 25.27
N ASP A 155 10.23 13.21 24.52
CA ASP A 155 8.89 13.71 24.86
C ASP A 155 8.17 12.83 25.92
N GLY A 156 8.81 11.76 26.44
CA GLY A 156 8.25 10.85 27.44
C GLY A 156 7.53 9.64 26.84
N MET A 157 6.64 9.02 27.62
CA MET A 157 5.78 7.92 27.16
C MET A 157 4.97 8.40 25.96
N GLN A 158 5.39 8.01 24.77
CA GLN A 158 4.56 8.20 23.60
C GLN A 158 3.47 7.16 23.70
N ASP A 159 2.22 7.61 23.89
CA ASP A 159 1.07 6.81 23.53
C ASP A 159 1.28 6.44 22.06
N TYR A 160 1.75 5.23 21.84
CA TYR A 160 1.77 4.58 20.56
C TYR A 160 0.31 4.52 20.13
N ASP A 161 -0.11 5.52 19.35
CA ASP A 161 -1.37 5.52 18.63
C ASP A 161 -1.29 4.39 17.60
N GLU A 162 -1.51 3.17 18.10
CA GLU A 162 -1.79 1.88 17.45
C GLU A 162 -1.13 1.65 16.07
N SER A 163 0.15 2.03 15.94
CA SER A 163 0.88 1.96 14.68
C SER A 163 1.55 0.60 14.44
N VAL A 164 0.74 -0.46 14.45
CA VAL A 164 0.99 -1.56 13.52
C VAL A 164 0.62 -1.06 12.12
N ALA A 165 1.60 -0.45 11.43
CA ALA A 165 1.63 -0.31 9.97
C ALA A 165 0.41 0.34 9.29
N MET A 166 0.03 1.58 9.67
CA MET A 166 -0.99 2.35 8.95
C MET A 166 -0.40 3.51 8.13
N PRO A 167 -0.63 3.57 6.80
CA PRO A 167 -0.14 4.64 5.94
C PRO A 167 -0.74 6.02 6.26
N LYS A 168 -0.01 7.10 5.94
CA LYS A 168 -0.36 8.50 6.25
C LYS A 168 -1.72 8.99 5.70
N TRP A 169 -2.35 8.30 4.75
CA TRP A 169 -3.70 8.61 4.24
C TRP A 169 -4.83 8.12 5.16
N MET A 170 -4.52 7.37 6.22
CA MET A 170 -5.46 6.78 7.18
C MET A 170 -5.45 7.46 8.56
N ASN A 171 -5.01 8.71 8.69
CA ASN A 171 -5.02 9.39 9.99
C ASN A 171 -6.40 10.00 10.31
N ALA A 172 -6.85 9.90 11.57
CA ALA A 172 -8.22 10.14 12.06
C ALA A 172 -8.81 11.55 11.82
N LYS A 173 -8.03 12.47 11.24
CA LYS A 173 -8.50 13.80 10.82
C LYS A 173 -8.95 13.88 9.36
N SER A 174 -8.72 12.87 8.52
CA SER A 174 -9.15 12.90 7.11
C SER A 174 -10.29 11.91 6.84
N LYS A 175 -11.47 12.44 6.48
CA LYS A 175 -12.64 11.62 6.05
C LYS A 175 -12.34 10.81 4.77
N ALA A 176 -11.33 11.22 4.02
CA ALA A 176 -10.99 10.64 2.72
C ALA A 176 -10.45 9.21 2.80
N GLY A 177 -9.58 8.89 3.78
CA GLY A 177 -8.98 7.55 3.88
C GLY A 177 -10.00 6.46 4.27
N SER A 178 -10.85 6.75 5.25
CA SER A 178 -11.96 5.86 5.64
C SER A 178 -12.96 5.67 4.49
N THR A 179 -13.26 6.74 3.74
CA THR A 179 -14.16 6.67 2.58
C THR A 179 -13.59 5.80 1.46
N LEU A 180 -12.28 5.90 1.18
CA LEU A 180 -11.63 5.10 0.14
C LEU A 180 -11.61 3.60 0.50
N MET A 181 -11.37 3.27 1.76
CA MET A 181 -11.44 1.89 2.26
C MET A 181 -12.87 1.35 2.21
N MET A 182 -13.86 2.13 2.65
CA MET A 182 -15.28 1.76 2.53
C MET A 182 -15.69 1.51 1.08
N LEU A 183 -15.28 2.37 0.14
CA LEU A 183 -15.54 2.18 -1.29
C LEU A 183 -14.87 0.92 -1.85
N SER A 184 -13.64 0.62 -1.41
CA SER A 184 -12.92 -0.58 -1.84
C SER A 184 -13.56 -1.87 -1.30
N MET A 185 -14.01 -1.86 -0.04
CA MET A 185 -14.71 -2.99 0.57
C MET A 185 -16.09 -3.18 -0.06
N LEU A 186 -16.82 -2.09 -0.31
CA LEU A 186 -18.12 -2.11 -0.99
C LEU A 186 -18.00 -2.62 -2.42
N GLY A 187 -16.96 -2.18 -3.15
CA GLY A 187 -16.64 -2.67 -4.48
C GLY A 187 -16.39 -4.18 -4.50
N LEU A 188 -15.69 -4.72 -3.51
CA LEU A 188 -15.44 -6.16 -3.41
C LEU A 188 -16.70 -6.96 -3.05
N ILE A 189 -17.54 -6.43 -2.15
CA ILE A 189 -18.82 -7.02 -1.77
C ILE A 189 -19.84 -7.00 -2.92
N ILE A 190 -19.77 -6.03 -3.83
CA ILE A 190 -20.70 -5.92 -4.96
C ILE A 190 -20.18 -6.68 -6.18
N VAL A 191 -18.91 -6.48 -6.56
CA VAL A 191 -18.35 -7.00 -7.81
C VAL A 191 -18.18 -8.53 -7.77
N LEU A 192 -17.85 -9.09 -6.61
CA LEU A 192 -17.60 -10.53 -6.47
C LEU A 192 -18.89 -11.37 -6.64
N PRO A 193 -20.00 -11.11 -5.92
CA PRO A 193 -21.26 -11.81 -6.16
C PRO A 193 -21.89 -11.47 -7.50
N LEU A 194 -21.76 -10.23 -8.00
CA LEU A 194 -22.28 -9.87 -9.32
C LEU A 194 -21.56 -10.65 -10.44
N GLY A 195 -20.24 -10.83 -10.33
CA GLY A 195 -19.46 -11.65 -11.25
C GLY A 195 -19.84 -13.14 -11.19
N LEU A 196 -20.13 -13.66 -9.99
CA LEU A 196 -20.62 -15.04 -9.81
C LEU A 196 -22.02 -15.24 -10.40
N VAL A 197 -22.94 -14.30 -10.15
CA VAL A 197 -24.31 -14.33 -10.69
C VAL A 197 -24.30 -14.21 -12.21
N MET A 198 -23.50 -13.29 -12.78
CA MET A 198 -23.37 -13.15 -14.23
C MET A 198 -22.80 -14.42 -14.88
N ARG A 199 -21.82 -15.06 -14.23
CA ARG A 199 -21.28 -16.35 -14.69
C ARG A 199 -22.31 -17.46 -14.63
N HIS A 200 -23.14 -17.50 -13.59
CA HIS A 200 -24.23 -18.48 -13.49
C HIS A 200 -25.32 -18.24 -14.54
N LEU A 201 -25.73 -16.99 -14.75
CA LEU A 201 -26.74 -16.63 -15.74
C LEU A 201 -26.30 -16.97 -17.17
N MET A 202 -25.03 -16.73 -17.51
CA MET A 202 -24.48 -17.14 -18.81
C MET A 202 -24.41 -18.66 -19.03
N GLN A 203 -24.62 -19.49 -18.01
CA GLN A 203 -24.71 -20.95 -18.14
C GLN A 203 -26.15 -21.45 -18.34
N TYR A 204 -27.16 -20.62 -18.10
CA TYR A 204 -28.58 -20.98 -18.19
C TYR A 204 -29.30 -20.47 -19.45
N GLU A 205 -28.66 -19.62 -20.25
CA GLU A 205 -29.21 -19.24 -21.56
C GLU A 205 -28.91 -20.34 -22.60
N TRP A 206 -29.85 -21.27 -22.73
CA TRP A 206 -30.02 -22.17 -23.87
C TRP A 206 -31.12 -21.65 -24.79
#